data_AF-A0A6I7FHG5-F1
#
_entry.id   AF-A0A6I7FHG5-F1
#
_cell.length_a   1.000
_cell.length_b   1.000
_cell.length_c   1.000
_cell.angle_alpha   90.00
_cell.angle_beta   90.00
_cell.angle_gamma   90.00
#
_symmetry.space_group_name_H-M   'P 1'
#
loop_
_entity.id
_entity.type
_entity.pdbx_description
1 polymer ?
#
loop_
_entity_poly.entity_id
_entity_poly.type
_entity_poly.pdbx_seq_one_letter_code
_entity_poly.pdbx_strand_id
1 'polypeptide(L)'
;MIWEKTVLYGMQGTLVIKKEQLKELKHCKSELTNIKEEFSDSKSSIKKPGLSSTTWQGSLADSFKSVRSDMKSAYNDIYGKQLNEVFKKLNERINSLNDEIHSLGQDISSLKKKIEKLEKEEKQSRH
;
A
#
# COMPACT_ATOMS: atom_id res chain seq x y z
N MET A 1 -27.98 -7.05 -26.62
CA MET A 1 -26.63 -6.88 -27.20
C MET A 1 -25.97 -5.54 -26.89
N ILE A 2 -26.62 -4.39 -27.16
CA ILE A 2 -26.02 -3.07 -26.89
C ILE A 2 -25.68 -2.91 -25.41
N TRP A 3 -26.61 -3.30 -24.53
CA TRP A 3 -26.43 -3.22 -23.08
C TRP A 3 -25.26 -4.08 -22.56
N GLU A 4 -25.12 -5.32 -23.02
CA GLU A 4 -24.03 -6.21 -22.63
C GLU A 4 -22.66 -5.65 -23.04
N LYS A 5 -22.56 -5.04 -24.22
CA LYS A 5 -21.34 -4.37 -24.69
C LYS A 5 -21.02 -3.14 -23.83
N THR A 6 -22.01 -2.32 -23.48
CA THR A 6 -21.82 -1.18 -22.57
C THR A 6 -21.30 -1.63 -21.21
N VAL A 7 -21.90 -2.67 -20.62
CA VAL A 7 -21.44 -3.25 -19.34
C VAL A 7 -20.01 -3.76 -19.47
N LEU A 8 -19.68 -4.48 -20.54
CA LEU A 8 -18.33 -4.98 -20.80
C LEU A 8 -17.29 -3.84 -20.83
N TYR A 9 -17.56 -2.75 -21.55
CA TYR A 9 -16.66 -1.61 -21.61
C TYR A 9 -16.49 -0.93 -20.24
N GLY A 10 -17.57 -0.77 -19.47
CA GLY A 10 -17.51 -0.24 -18.11
C GLY A 10 -16.64 -1.10 -17.18
N MET A 11 -16.79 -2.43 -17.25
CA MET A 11 -15.97 -3.37 -16.49
C MET A 11 -14.50 -3.31 -16.90
N GLN A 12 -14.21 -3.20 -18.21
CA GLN A 12 -12.84 -3.04 -18.72
C GLN A 12 -12.20 -1.73 -18.22
N GLY A 13 -12.93 -0.62 -18.24
CA GLY A 13 -12.46 0.65 -17.67
C GLY A 13 -12.16 0.53 -16.18
N THR A 14 -13.07 -0.10 -15.42
CA THR A 14 -12.88 -0.35 -13.98
C THR A 14 -11.64 -1.23 -13.73
N LEU A 15 -11.40 -2.24 -14.55
CA LEU A 15 -10.23 -3.12 -14.43
C LEU A 15 -8.92 -2.35 -14.63
N VAL A 16 -8.88 -1.45 -15.62
CA VAL A 16 -7.71 -0.59 -15.86
C VAL A 16 -7.43 0.30 -14.66
N ILE A 17 -8.46 0.97 -14.12
CA ILE A 17 -8.34 1.84 -12.94
C ILE A 17 -7.79 1.05 -11.75
N LYS A 18 -8.35 -0.13 -11.45
CA LYS A 18 -7.89 -0.96 -10.32
C LYS A 18 -6.45 -1.42 -10.49
N LYS A 19 -6.02 -1.75 -11.71
CA LYS A 19 -4.63 -2.12 -11.99
C LYS A 19 -3.66 -0.97 -11.76
N GLU A 20 -4.05 0.26 -12.11
CA GLU A 20 -3.22 1.44 -11.82
C GLU A 20 -3.16 1.71 -10.31
N GLN A 21 -4.29 1.66 -9.61
CA GLN A 21 -4.33 1.78 -8.14
C GLN A 21 -3.41 0.75 -7.46
N LEU A 22 -3.41 -0.50 -7.93
CA LEU A 22 -2.53 -1.54 -7.42
C LEU A 22 -1.05 -1.20 -7.65
N LYS A 23 -0.71 -0.66 -8.83
CA LYS A 23 0.64 -0.25 -9.17
C LYS A 23 1.11 0.90 -8.27
N GLU A 24 0.29 1.93 -8.11
CA GLU A 24 0.57 3.06 -7.20
C GLU A 24 0.76 2.58 -5.75
N LEU A 25 -0.10 1.67 -5.27
CA LEU A 25 -0.02 1.16 -3.91
C LEU A 25 1.26 0.32 -3.68
N LYS A 26 1.69 -0.46 -4.68
CA LYS A 26 2.97 -1.19 -4.64
C LYS A 26 4.16 -0.23 -4.65
N HIS A 27 4.08 0.84 -5.42
CA HIS A 27 5.11 1.88 -5.45
C HIS A 27 5.23 2.58 -4.09
N CYS A 28 4.11 3.05 -3.52
CA CYS A 28 4.07 3.66 -2.19
C CYS A 28 4.64 2.72 -1.11
N LYS A 29 4.31 1.43 -1.16
CA LYS A 29 4.89 0.43 -0.25
C LYS A 29 6.42 0.36 -0.39
N SER A 30 6.95 0.43 -1.60
CA SER A 30 8.40 0.43 -1.84
C SER A 30 9.06 1.66 -1.25
N GLU A 31 8.50 2.86 -1.50
CA GLU A 31 9.03 4.11 -0.96
C GLU A 31 9.02 4.11 0.57
N LEU A 32 7.92 3.67 1.18
CA LEU A 32 7.82 3.54 2.64
C LEU A 32 8.81 2.52 3.21
N THR A 33 9.17 1.49 2.44
CA THR A 33 10.17 0.49 2.87
C THR A 33 11.55 1.15 2.96
N ASN A 34 11.93 1.92 1.95
CA ASN A 34 13.18 2.69 1.96
C ASN A 34 13.19 3.70 3.11
N ILE A 35 12.10 4.44 3.32
CA ILE A 35 11.97 5.39 4.44
C ILE A 35 12.10 4.66 5.79
N LYS A 36 11.52 3.46 5.94
CA LYS A 36 11.64 2.67 7.17
C LYS A 36 13.08 2.23 7.43
N GLU A 37 13.82 1.87 6.39
CA GLU A 37 15.23 1.48 6.47
C GLU A 37 16.11 2.69 6.85
N GLU A 38 15.97 3.81 6.14
CA GLU A 38 16.68 5.05 6.47
C GLU A 38 16.38 5.53 7.89
N PHE A 39 15.10 5.46 8.29
CA PHE A 39 14.70 5.78 9.65
C PHE A 39 15.42 4.83 10.61
N SER A 40 15.42 3.51 10.37
CA SER A 40 16.14 2.49 11.16
C SER A 40 17.61 2.86 11.41
N ASP A 41 18.31 3.25 10.35
CA ASP A 41 19.73 3.56 10.40
C ASP A 41 20.01 4.83 11.23
N SER A 42 19.10 5.80 11.18
CA SER A 42 19.17 7.03 11.96
C SER A 42 19.04 6.80 13.48
N LYS A 43 18.53 5.64 13.94
CA LYS A 43 18.30 5.35 15.37
C LYS A 43 19.53 5.58 16.24
N SER A 44 20.70 5.23 15.71
CA SER A 44 21.97 5.34 16.42
C SER A 44 22.41 6.79 16.67
N SER A 45 21.92 7.73 15.86
CA SER A 45 22.26 9.16 15.96
C SER A 45 21.72 9.80 17.25
N ILE A 46 20.57 9.33 17.76
CA ILE A 46 19.96 9.81 19.02
C ILE A 46 20.92 9.59 20.21
N LYS A 47 21.82 8.61 20.10
CA LYS A 47 22.82 8.30 21.14
C LYS A 47 24.10 9.17 21.04
N LYS A 48 24.25 9.97 19.99
CA LYS A 48 25.45 10.80 19.73
C LYS A 48 25.20 12.29 20.04
N PRO A 49 26.19 13.03 20.59
CA PRO A 49 27.44 12.52 21.18
C PRO A 49 27.18 11.72 22.47
N GLY A 50 28.10 10.82 22.81
CA GLY A 50 28.05 10.10 24.09
C GLY A 50 28.17 11.08 25.26
N LEU A 51 27.31 10.92 26.27
CA LEU A 51 27.36 11.73 27.48
C LEU A 51 28.05 10.92 28.57
N SER A 52 29.14 11.45 29.13
CA SER A 52 29.73 10.93 30.36
C SER A 52 29.54 11.93 31.49
N SER A 53 29.49 11.41 32.73
CA SER A 53 29.47 12.22 33.96
C SER A 53 30.69 13.14 34.08
N THR A 54 31.77 12.84 33.36
CA THR A 54 33.01 13.61 33.37
C THR A 54 33.01 14.82 32.43
N THR A 55 32.10 14.87 31.44
CA THR A 55 32.13 15.90 30.39
C THR A 55 30.93 16.86 30.46
N TRP A 56 29.77 16.42 30.98
CA TRP A 56 28.60 17.29 31.16
C TRP A 56 27.70 16.80 32.30
N GLN A 57 27.46 17.66 33.30
CA GLN A 57 26.69 17.36 34.51
C GLN A 57 25.78 18.53 34.93
N GLY A 58 24.89 18.28 35.90
CA GLY A 58 23.94 19.26 36.45
C GLY A 58 22.57 19.21 35.78
N SER A 59 21.66 20.08 36.23
CA SER A 59 20.24 20.07 35.84
C SER A 59 20.00 20.17 34.32
N LEU A 60 20.88 20.88 33.58
CA LEU A 60 20.80 20.97 32.13
C LEU A 60 21.16 19.64 31.45
N ALA A 61 22.16 18.92 31.97
CA ALA A 61 22.54 17.60 31.47
C ALA A 61 21.42 16.58 31.73
N ASP A 62 20.76 16.66 32.88
CA ASP A 62 19.63 15.78 33.22
C ASP A 62 18.40 16.08 32.35
N SER A 63 18.09 17.36 32.12
CA SER A 63 17.03 17.79 31.20
C SER A 63 17.28 17.27 29.78
N PHE A 64 18.51 17.37 29.29
CA PHE A 64 18.88 16.85 27.97
C PHE A 64 18.78 15.32 27.87
N LYS A 65 19.14 14.57 28.93
CA LYS A 65 18.93 13.12 28.98
C LYS A 65 17.45 12.76 28.93
N SER A 66 16.58 13.53 29.59
CA SER A 66 15.13 13.34 29.52
C SER A 66 14.64 13.47 28.07
N VAL A 67 15.02 14.57 27.39
CA VAL A 67 14.68 14.78 25.97
C VAL A 67 15.14 13.60 25.10
N ARG A 68 16.36 13.08 25.31
CA ARG A 68 16.84 11.90 24.58
C ARG A 68 16.03 10.63 24.86
N SER A 69 15.55 10.44 26.08
CA SER A 69 14.68 9.33 26.45
C SER A 69 13.32 9.43 25.74
N ASP A 70 12.76 10.64 25.69
CA ASP A 70 11.50 10.91 25.01
C ASP A 70 11.63 10.68 23.50
N MET A 71 12.72 11.18 22.89
CA MET A 71 13.04 10.92 21.48
C MET A 71 13.19 9.41 21.19
N LYS A 72 13.87 8.66 22.05
CA LYS A 72 14.01 7.20 21.91
C LYS A 72 12.64 6.50 21.97
N SER A 73 11.77 6.95 22.86
CA SER A 73 10.42 6.39 23.02
C SER A 73 9.56 6.67 21.78
N ALA A 74 9.53 7.92 21.32
CA ALA A 74 8.84 8.31 20.09
C ALA A 74 9.36 7.53 18.87
N TYR A 75 10.69 7.38 18.77
CA TYR A 75 11.32 6.61 17.71
C TYR A 75 10.84 5.14 17.72
N ASN A 76 10.81 4.50 18.88
CA ASN A 76 10.35 3.11 19.01
C ASN A 76 8.86 2.96 18.69
N ASP A 77 8.03 3.95 19.04
CA ASP A 77 6.61 3.93 18.70
C ASP A 77 6.39 4.05 17.19
N ILE A 78 7.05 5.02 16.54
CA ILE A 78 6.98 5.20 15.08
C ILE A 78 7.45 3.93 14.36
N TYR A 79 8.67 3.47 14.65
CA TYR A 79 9.26 2.33 13.93
C TYR A 79 8.58 1.00 14.27
N GLY A 80 8.32 0.75 15.55
CA GLY A 80 7.86 -0.53 16.07
C GLY A 80 6.35 -0.73 15.98
N LYS A 81 5.56 0.34 16.01
CA LYS A 81 4.11 0.26 16.00
C LYS A 81 3.51 0.92 14.76
N GLN A 82 3.67 2.24 14.61
CA GLN A 82 2.94 2.99 13.58
C GLN A 82 3.28 2.53 12.16
N LEU A 83 4.58 2.42 11.83
CA LEU A 83 4.99 1.93 10.50
C LEU A 83 4.51 0.51 10.25
N ASN A 84 4.60 -0.38 11.25
CA ASN A 84 4.14 -1.76 11.11
C ASN A 84 2.63 -1.85 10.86
N GLU A 85 1.83 -1.02 11.53
CA GLU A 85 0.38 -0.92 11.28
C GLU A 85 0.08 -0.40 9.86
N VAL A 86 0.82 0.60 9.38
CA VAL A 86 0.69 1.11 8.01
C VAL A 86 1.03 0.03 6.98
N PHE A 87 2.14 -0.69 7.17
CA PHE A 87 2.52 -1.80 6.28
C PHE A 87 1.49 -2.93 6.28
N LYS A 88 0.91 -3.24 7.43
CA LYS A 88 -0.19 -4.22 7.52
C LYS A 88 -1.38 -3.78 6.66
N LYS A 89 -1.87 -2.56 6.86
CA LYS A 89 -3.00 -2.01 6.08
C LYS A 89 -2.72 -1.95 4.58
N LEU A 90 -1.49 -1.57 4.19
CA LEU A 90 -1.06 -1.56 2.79
C LEU A 90 -1.12 -2.97 2.19
N ASN A 91 -0.58 -3.97 2.88
CA ASN A 91 -0.61 -5.35 2.41
C ASN A 91 -2.03 -5.90 2.29
N GLU A 92 -2.89 -5.64 3.28
CA GLU A 92 -4.31 -6.00 3.24
C GLU A 92 -5.01 -5.39 2.02
N ARG A 93 -4.78 -4.10 1.74
CA ARG A 93 -5.39 -3.42 0.59
C ARG A 93 -4.83 -3.88 -0.75
N ILE A 94 -3.52 -4.17 -0.83
CA ILE A 94 -2.90 -4.77 -2.02
C ILE A 94 -3.55 -6.13 -2.33
N ASN A 95 -3.71 -6.99 -1.31
CA ASN A 95 -4.32 -8.30 -1.48
C ASN A 95 -5.77 -8.18 -1.93
N SER A 96 -6.57 -7.36 -1.24
CA SER A 96 -7.95 -7.06 -1.62
C SER A 96 -8.07 -6.55 -3.05
N LEU A 97 -7.20 -5.64 -3.51
CA LEU A 97 -7.21 -5.16 -4.89
C LEU A 97 -6.84 -6.25 -5.91
N ASN A 98 -5.89 -7.14 -5.59
CA ASN A 98 -5.58 -8.27 -6.45
C ASN A 98 -6.79 -9.21 -6.63
N ASP A 99 -7.49 -9.50 -5.54
CA ASP A 99 -8.69 -10.36 -5.56
C ASP A 99 -9.82 -9.71 -6.38
N GLU A 100 -10.06 -8.41 -6.18
CA GLU A 100 -11.02 -7.63 -6.96
C GLU A 100 -10.67 -7.63 -8.47
N ILE A 101 -9.39 -7.45 -8.82
CA ILE A 101 -8.90 -7.51 -10.21
C ILE A 101 -9.11 -8.90 -10.81
N HIS A 102 -8.84 -9.96 -10.03
CA HIS A 102 -9.00 -11.34 -10.48
C HIS A 102 -10.47 -11.65 -10.77
N SER A 103 -11.36 -11.37 -9.81
CA SER A 103 -12.80 -11.57 -9.95
C SER A 103 -13.35 -10.80 -11.16
N LEU A 104 -13.02 -9.51 -11.29
CA LEU A 104 -13.48 -8.69 -12.40
C LEU A 104 -12.97 -9.22 -13.76
N GLY A 105 -11.76 -9.78 -13.80
CA GLY A 105 -11.22 -10.45 -14.98
C GLY A 105 -12.02 -11.70 -15.39
N GLN A 106 -12.47 -12.49 -14.41
CA GLN A 106 -13.34 -13.66 -14.65
C GLN A 106 -14.71 -13.22 -15.15
N ASP A 107 -15.29 -12.16 -14.58
CA ASP A 107 -16.59 -11.63 -14.99
C ASP A 107 -16.54 -11.09 -16.42
N ILE A 108 -15.49 -10.33 -16.77
CA ILE A 108 -15.24 -9.85 -18.15
C ILE A 108 -15.15 -11.04 -19.13
N SER A 109 -14.43 -12.09 -18.75
CA SER A 109 -14.25 -13.27 -19.61
C SER A 109 -15.58 -13.99 -19.83
N SER A 110 -16.41 -14.09 -18.80
CA SER A 110 -17.73 -14.71 -18.86
C SER A 110 -18.70 -13.90 -19.72
N LEU A 111 -18.69 -12.57 -19.57
CA LEU A 111 -19.55 -11.68 -20.35
C LEU A 111 -19.17 -11.68 -21.83
N LYS A 112 -17.87 -11.73 -22.17
CA LYS A 112 -17.41 -11.88 -23.55
C LYS A 112 -17.96 -13.14 -24.21
N LYS A 113 -17.86 -14.29 -23.54
CA LYS A 113 -18.43 -15.56 -24.03
C LYS A 113 -19.94 -15.47 -24.25
N LYS A 114 -20.66 -14.79 -23.36
CA LYS A 114 -22.10 -14.55 -23.50
C LYS A 114 -22.41 -13.71 -24.75
N ILE A 115 -21.67 -12.63 -24.97
CA ILE A 115 -21.84 -11.76 -26.16
C ILE A 115 -21.57 -12.55 -27.44
N GLU A 116 -20.50 -13.33 -27.50
CA GLU A 116 -20.17 -14.17 -28.67
C GLU A 116 -21.28 -15.18 -29.00
N LYS A 117 -21.90 -15.78 -27.96
CA LYS A 117 -23.02 -16.69 -28.14
C LYS A 117 -24.23 -15.97 -28.74
N LEU A 118 -24.60 -14.81 -28.19
CA LEU A 118 -25.73 -14.01 -28.69
C LEU A 118 -25.50 -13.55 -30.14
N GLU A 119 -24.28 -13.18 -30.51
CA GLU A 119 -23.94 -12.79 -31.89
C GLU A 119 -24.06 -13.96 -32.87
N LYS A 120 -23.74 -15.18 -32.45
CA LYS A 120 -23.91 -16.39 -33.28
C LYS A 120 -25.39 -16.72 -33.48
N GLU A 121 -26.18 -16.68 -32.41
CA GLU A 121 -27.62 -16.93 -32.45
C GLU A 121 -28.35 -15.91 -33.35
N GLU A 122 -27.98 -14.63 -33.26
CA GLU A 122 -28.53 -13.60 -34.12
C GLU A 122 -28.21 -13.84 -35.60
N LYS A 123 -26.96 -14.21 -35.93
CA LYS A 123 -26.57 -14.54 -37.31
C LYS A 123 -27.34 -15.73 -37.87
N GLN A 124 -27.58 -16.76 -37.05
CA GLN A 124 -28.36 -17.94 -37.44
C GLN A 124 -29.84 -17.60 -37.65
N SER A 125 -30.41 -16.72 -36.83
CA SER A 125 -31.82 -16.31 -36.97
C SER A 125 -32.12 -15.41 -38.18
N ARG A 126 -31.07 -14.85 -38.80
CA ARG A 126 -31.16 -13.98 -39.99
C ARG A 126 -30.90 -14.72 -41.31
N HIS A 127 -30.62 -16.02 -41.26
CA HIS A 127 -30.46 -16.92 -42.40
C HIS A 127 -31.66 -17.87 -42.46
#